data_AF-A0A453NA89-F1
#
_entry.id   AF-A0A453NA89-F1
#
_cell.length_a   1.000
_cell.length_b   1.000
_cell.length_c   1.000
_cell.angle_alpha   90.00
_cell.angle_beta   90.00
_cell.angle_gamma   90.00
#
_symmetry.space_group_name_H-M   'P 1'
#
loop_
_entity.id
_entity.type
_entity.pdbx_description
1 polymer ?
#
loop_
_entity_poly.entity_id
_entity_poly.type
_entity_poly.pdbx_seq_one_letter_code
_entity_poly.pdbx_strand_id
1 'polypeptide(L)'
;RYEAAYARDIPEFITGDEFMEKYGDHNDAVTAFKALLTAAKTDEQLSALGELMYQCHYSYNACGLGSDGTDRLVNLVQEIQHRKTTSQHEGPSLFGAKITGGGSGGSVCVIGKNSLKSSEEIFEIQKRYKAATGYLPIVFEGSSPGAGKFGYLKIRWRSA
;
A
#
# COMPACT_ATOMS: atom_id res chain seq x y z
N ARG A 1 8.82 -22.30 -5.28
CA ARG A 1 8.91 -23.12 -4.04
C ARG A 1 7.54 -23.44 -3.44
N TYR A 2 6.52 -22.59 -3.59
CA TYR A 2 5.14 -22.88 -3.12
C TYR A 2 4.25 -23.62 -4.12
N GLU A 3 4.48 -23.51 -5.43
CA GLU A 3 3.66 -24.21 -6.45
C GLU A 3 3.62 -25.73 -6.23
N ALA A 4 4.75 -26.37 -5.95
CA ALA A 4 4.79 -27.80 -5.71
C ALA A 4 4.02 -28.24 -4.45
N ALA A 5 3.85 -27.36 -3.46
CA ALA A 5 3.13 -27.63 -2.23
C ALA A 5 1.61 -27.50 -2.37
N TYR A 6 1.14 -26.74 -3.37
CA TYR A 6 -0.27 -26.40 -3.50
C TYR A 6 -0.93 -26.91 -4.80
N ALA A 7 -0.15 -27.21 -5.84
CA ALA A 7 -0.66 -27.55 -7.17
C ALA A 7 -1.53 -28.82 -7.22
N ARG A 8 -1.47 -29.67 -6.20
CA ARG A 8 -2.29 -30.89 -6.12
C ARG A 8 -3.63 -30.69 -5.41
N ASP A 9 -3.73 -29.71 -4.52
CA ASP A 9 -4.83 -29.60 -3.55
C ASP A 9 -5.55 -28.23 -3.56
N ILE A 10 -5.08 -27.26 -4.35
CA ILE A 10 -5.81 -26.01 -4.60
C ILE A 10 -6.97 -26.29 -5.58
N PRO A 11 -8.23 -26.04 -5.17
CA PRO A 11 -9.37 -26.14 -6.07
C PRO A 11 -9.31 -25.05 -7.16
N GLU A 12 -10.07 -25.23 -8.24
CA GLU A 12 -10.15 -24.25 -9.34
C GLU A 12 -10.53 -22.84 -8.88
N PHE A 13 -11.32 -22.74 -7.81
CA PHE A 13 -11.68 -21.49 -7.15
C PHE A 13 -11.55 -21.64 -5.62
N ILE A 14 -10.91 -20.66 -4.98
CA ILE A 14 -10.86 -20.51 -3.53
C ILE A 14 -10.87 -19.03 -3.18
N THR A 15 -11.61 -18.64 -2.14
CA THR A 15 -11.52 -17.27 -1.62
C THR A 15 -10.22 -17.06 -0.83
N GLY A 16 -9.78 -15.82 -0.71
CA GLY A 16 -8.60 -15.51 0.10
C GLY A 16 -8.75 -15.96 1.56
N ASP A 17 -9.94 -15.79 2.16
CA ASP A 17 -10.15 -16.19 3.56
C ASP A 17 -10.16 -17.72 3.73
N GLU A 18 -10.79 -18.49 2.83
CA GLU A 18 -10.72 -19.96 2.83
C GLU A 18 -9.30 -20.48 2.62
N PHE A 19 -8.52 -19.80 1.76
CA PHE A 19 -7.12 -20.14 1.56
C PHE A 19 -6.30 -19.96 2.84
N MET A 20 -6.49 -18.83 3.55
CA MET A 20 -5.79 -18.57 4.80
C MET A 20 -6.18 -19.54 5.91
N GLU A 21 -7.47 -19.93 6.01
CA GLU A 21 -7.93 -20.90 7.00
C GLU A 21 -7.30 -22.28 6.79
N LYS A 22 -7.19 -22.71 5.52
CA LYS A 22 -6.70 -24.05 5.18
C LYS A 22 -5.16 -24.15 5.14
N TYR A 23 -4.48 -23.12 4.65
CA TYR A 23 -3.04 -23.17 4.34
C TYR A 23 -2.18 -22.30 5.24
N GLY A 24 -2.78 -21.49 6.12
CA GLY A 24 -2.09 -20.67 7.09
C GLY A 24 -1.35 -19.46 6.49
N ASP A 25 -0.57 -18.81 7.34
CA ASP A 25 0.30 -17.68 6.99
C ASP A 25 1.63 -18.17 6.39
N HIS A 26 2.09 -17.49 5.34
CA HIS A 26 3.35 -17.78 4.66
C HIS A 26 4.51 -16.87 5.10
N ASN A 27 4.32 -16.07 6.15
CA ASN A 27 5.24 -15.03 6.61
C ASN A 27 5.62 -14.06 5.47
N ASP A 28 4.66 -13.74 4.61
CA ASP A 28 4.84 -12.80 3.51
C ASP A 28 4.33 -11.40 3.89
N ALA A 29 4.77 -10.39 3.13
CA ALA A 29 4.44 -9.01 3.43
C ALA A 29 2.93 -8.73 3.42
N VAL A 30 2.13 -9.44 2.62
CA VAL A 30 0.67 -9.25 2.55
C VAL A 30 0.01 -9.74 3.83
N THR A 31 0.36 -10.94 4.28
CA THR A 31 -0.25 -11.51 5.48
C THR A 31 0.15 -10.74 6.75
N ALA A 32 1.42 -10.36 6.86
CA ALA A 32 1.90 -9.48 7.94
C ALA A 32 1.18 -8.12 7.94
N PHE A 33 0.96 -7.53 6.76
CA PHE A 33 0.24 -6.25 6.63
C PHE A 33 -1.23 -6.39 7.05
N LYS A 34 -1.91 -7.48 6.65
CA LYS A 34 -3.30 -7.78 7.06
C LYS A 34 -3.41 -7.90 8.59
N ALA A 35 -2.49 -8.62 9.23
CA ALA A 35 -2.46 -8.75 10.69
C ALA A 35 -2.31 -7.39 11.38
N LEU A 36 -1.37 -6.56 10.93
CA LEU A 36 -1.14 -5.23 11.48
C LEU A 36 -2.35 -4.28 11.30
N LEU A 37 -3.10 -4.39 10.20
CA LEU A 37 -4.32 -3.59 10.00
C LEU A 37 -5.42 -3.89 11.03
N THR A 38 -5.40 -5.07 11.64
CA THR A 38 -6.37 -5.48 12.68
C THR A 38 -5.91 -5.18 14.12
N ALA A 39 -4.65 -4.79 14.30
CA ALA A 39 -4.07 -4.47 15.59
C ALA A 39 -4.53 -3.09 16.12
N ALA A 40 -4.10 -2.76 17.34
CA ALA A 40 -4.33 -1.43 17.90
C ALA A 40 -3.71 -0.34 17.02
N LYS A 41 -4.44 0.76 16.83
CA LYS A 41 -4.01 1.89 15.99
C LYS A 41 -3.01 2.76 16.76
N THR A 42 -1.73 2.41 16.69
CA THR A 42 -0.63 3.15 17.34
C THR A 42 0.42 3.59 16.33
N ASP A 43 1.34 4.46 16.74
CA ASP A 43 2.45 4.90 15.90
C ASP A 43 3.40 3.75 15.58
N GLU A 44 3.59 2.80 16.49
CA GLU A 44 4.38 1.59 16.25
C GLU A 44 3.72 0.72 15.17
N GLN A 45 2.39 0.59 15.21
CA GLN A 45 1.62 -0.14 14.19
C GLN A 45 1.74 0.53 12.82
N LEU A 46 1.59 1.85 12.74
CA LEU A 46 1.81 2.61 11.51
C LEU A 46 3.25 2.50 11.00
N SER A 47 4.24 2.51 11.90
CA SER A 47 5.65 2.34 11.54
C SER A 47 5.92 0.97 10.95
N ALA A 48 5.36 -0.09 11.55
CA ALA A 48 5.48 -1.46 11.03
C ALA A 48 4.79 -1.62 9.66
N LEU A 49 3.60 -1.06 9.48
CA LEU A 49 2.92 -1.03 8.18
C LEU A 49 3.75 -0.28 7.14
N GLY A 50 4.29 0.88 7.51
CA GLY A 50 5.09 1.71 6.64
C GLY A 50 6.40 1.04 6.19
N GLU A 51 7.09 0.36 7.10
CA GLU A 51 8.27 -0.45 6.78
C GLU A 51 7.92 -1.54 5.77
N LEU A 52 6.83 -2.28 5.98
CA LEU A 52 6.35 -3.28 5.02
C LEU A 52 6.03 -2.66 3.65
N MET A 53 5.51 -1.43 3.60
CA MET A 53 5.29 -0.73 2.33
C MET A 53 6.60 -0.46 1.60
N TYR A 54 7.62 0.08 2.28
CA TYR A 54 8.94 0.29 1.67
C TYR A 54 9.55 -1.03 1.18
N GLN A 55 9.51 -2.10 1.98
CA GLN A 55 10.00 -3.41 1.57
C GLN A 55 9.25 -3.93 0.32
N CYS A 56 7.94 -3.75 0.26
CA CYS A 56 7.16 -4.09 -0.95
C CYS A 56 7.60 -3.28 -2.17
N HIS A 57 7.89 -1.98 -2.01
CA HIS A 57 8.36 -1.13 -3.10
C HIS A 57 9.72 -1.59 -3.63
N TYR A 58 10.68 -1.86 -2.74
CA TYR A 58 11.98 -2.38 -3.14
C TYR A 58 11.88 -3.74 -3.84
N SER A 59 10.97 -4.61 -3.41
CA SER A 59 10.68 -5.88 -4.09
C SER A 59 10.10 -5.67 -5.50
N TYR A 60 9.19 -4.71 -5.70
CA TYR A 60 8.71 -4.32 -7.03
C TYR A 60 9.85 -3.86 -7.94
N ASN A 61 10.77 -3.04 -7.40
CA ASN A 61 11.91 -2.54 -8.16
C ASN A 61 12.88 -3.68 -8.53
N ALA A 62 13.15 -4.60 -7.61
CA ALA A 62 13.97 -5.78 -7.86
C ALA A 62 13.39 -6.70 -8.96
N CYS A 63 12.05 -6.74 -9.09
CA CYS A 63 11.35 -7.45 -10.16
C CYS A 63 11.27 -6.68 -11.47
N GLY A 64 11.88 -5.49 -11.58
CA GLY A 64 11.82 -4.66 -12.78
C GLY A 64 10.46 -3.97 -13.01
N LEU A 65 9.62 -3.92 -11.97
CA LEU A 65 8.29 -3.29 -12.02
C LEU A 65 8.29 -1.86 -11.47
N GLY A 66 9.46 -1.35 -11.06
CA GLY A 66 9.67 0.01 -10.56
C GLY A 66 9.61 1.09 -11.64
N SER A 67 9.80 2.33 -11.22
CA SER A 67 10.02 3.46 -12.14
C SER A 67 10.68 4.63 -11.42
N ASP A 68 11.51 5.41 -12.11
CA ASP A 68 12.16 6.59 -11.53
C ASP A 68 11.16 7.58 -10.90
N GLY A 69 9.96 7.70 -11.48
CA GLY A 69 8.90 8.57 -10.98
C GLY A 69 8.34 8.09 -9.64
N THR A 70 7.97 6.81 -9.55
CA THR A 70 7.46 6.23 -8.30
C THR A 70 8.53 6.18 -7.22
N ASP A 71 9.76 5.84 -7.59
CA ASP A 71 10.90 5.75 -6.68
C ASP A 71 11.18 7.13 -6.05
N ARG A 72 11.16 8.19 -6.87
CA ARG A 72 11.31 9.56 -6.39
C ARG A 72 10.20 9.97 -5.41
N LEU A 73 8.94 9.61 -5.67
CA LEU A 73 7.84 9.88 -4.73
C LEU A 73 8.03 9.14 -3.41
N VAL A 74 8.40 7.85 -3.44
CA VAL A 74 8.65 7.06 -2.24
C VAL A 74 9.83 7.64 -1.44
N ASN A 75 10.91 8.02 -2.10
CA ASN A 75 12.06 8.66 -1.47
C ASN A 75 11.70 10.00 -0.82
N LEU A 76 10.87 10.83 -1.47
CA LEU A 76 10.39 12.10 -0.88
C LEU A 76 9.56 11.88 0.38
N VAL A 77 8.70 10.85 0.40
CA VAL A 77 7.95 10.47 1.62
C VAL A 77 8.91 10.08 2.72
N GLN A 78 9.91 9.23 2.41
CA GLN A 78 10.89 8.76 3.38
C GLN A 78 11.75 9.90 3.94
N GLU A 79 12.16 10.85 3.10
CA GLU A 79 12.88 12.06 3.53
C GLU A 79 12.07 12.90 4.51
N ILE A 80 10.77 13.10 4.24
CA ILE A 80 9.89 13.88 5.13
C ILE A 80 9.64 13.13 6.43
N GLN A 81 9.38 11.83 6.37
CA GLN A 81 9.20 10.96 7.55
C GLN A 81 10.40 11.04 8.50
N HIS A 82 11.63 11.06 7.97
CA HIS A 82 12.85 11.10 8.79
C HIS A 82 13.36 12.52 9.08
N ARG A 83 12.64 13.57 8.66
CA ARG A 83 13.01 14.95 8.97
C ARG A 83 12.95 15.16 10.48
N LYS A 84 14.01 15.72 11.06
CA LYS A 84 14.03 16.11 12.48
C LYS A 84 12.96 17.17 12.73
N THR A 85 11.97 16.86 13.55
CA THR A 85 11.04 17.84 14.10
C THR A 85 11.73 18.65 15.20
N THR A 86 11.53 19.97 15.20
CA THR A 86 12.10 20.90 16.19
C THR A 86 11.55 20.64 17.61
N SER A 87 10.37 20.04 17.70
CA SER A 87 9.72 19.60 18.92
C SER A 87 10.07 18.13 19.22
N GLN A 88 10.82 17.89 20.30
CA GLN A 88 11.15 16.53 20.80
C GLN A 88 9.92 15.66 21.14
N HIS A 89 8.70 16.21 21.07
CA HIS A 89 7.47 15.54 21.50
C HIS A 89 6.52 15.20 20.35
N GLU A 90 6.86 15.54 19.11
CA GLU A 90 5.99 15.25 17.97
C GLU A 90 6.65 14.23 17.04
N GLY A 91 6.12 13.01 17.09
CA GLY A 91 6.53 11.91 16.21
C GLY A 91 6.19 12.16 14.73
N PRO A 92 6.52 11.20 13.85
CA PRO A 92 6.25 11.33 12.42
C PRO A 92 4.74 11.40 12.13
N SER A 93 4.41 12.02 11.00
CA SER A 93 3.03 12.11 10.50
C SER A 93 2.79 11.17 9.31
N LEU A 94 3.81 10.97 8.46
CA LEU A 94 3.89 9.93 7.43
C LEU A 94 4.77 8.77 7.90
N PHE A 95 4.41 7.55 7.54
CA PHE A 95 5.04 6.33 8.08
C PHE A 95 5.60 5.40 7.00
N GLY A 96 5.08 5.47 5.77
CA GLY A 96 5.61 4.68 4.66
C GLY A 96 4.94 4.97 3.32
N ALA A 97 5.56 4.49 2.25
CA ALA A 97 5.03 4.60 0.91
C ALA A 97 5.42 3.42 0.02
N LYS A 98 4.57 3.12 -0.97
CA LYS A 98 4.90 2.17 -2.03
C LYS A 98 4.15 2.41 -3.33
N ILE A 99 4.72 1.96 -4.43
CA ILE A 99 3.99 1.81 -5.70
C ILE A 99 2.76 0.91 -5.55
N THR A 100 1.67 1.25 -6.25
CA THR A 100 0.45 0.44 -6.33
C THR A 100 -0.06 0.33 -7.78
N GLY A 101 -0.63 -0.82 -8.13
CA GLY A 101 -1.02 -1.16 -9.51
C GLY A 101 -0.03 -2.12 -10.18
N GLY A 102 0.02 -2.11 -11.51
CA GLY A 102 0.81 -3.07 -12.30
C GLY A 102 2.32 -2.77 -12.40
N GLY A 103 2.79 -1.60 -11.96
CA GLY A 103 4.18 -1.18 -12.08
C GLY A 103 4.45 -0.23 -13.26
N SER A 104 5.74 0.06 -13.52
CA SER A 104 6.22 0.96 -14.59
C SER A 104 5.72 2.41 -14.52
N GLY A 105 5.37 2.89 -13.32
CA GLY A 105 4.85 4.23 -13.08
C GLY A 105 3.50 4.22 -12.37
N GLY A 106 2.72 5.28 -12.57
CA GLY A 106 1.39 5.42 -12.01
C GLY A 106 1.39 6.02 -10.61
N SER A 107 0.83 5.28 -9.65
CA SER A 107 0.47 5.82 -8.34
C SER A 107 1.33 5.26 -7.21
N VAL A 108 1.62 6.12 -6.24
CA VAL A 108 2.22 5.73 -4.96
C VAL A 108 1.16 5.87 -3.86
N CYS A 109 1.00 4.81 -3.08
CA CYS A 109 0.21 4.83 -1.85
C CYS A 109 1.10 5.27 -0.70
N VAL A 110 0.62 6.20 0.12
CA VAL A 110 1.32 6.70 1.32
C VAL A 110 0.44 6.41 2.53
N ILE A 111 1.05 5.94 3.62
CA ILE A 111 0.37 5.77 4.90
C ILE A 111 0.81 6.84 5.89
N GLY A 112 -0.16 7.44 6.58
CA GLY A 112 0.04 8.53 7.51
C GLY A 112 -1.11 8.68 8.50
N LYS A 113 -0.90 9.52 9.52
CA LYS A 113 -1.96 9.93 10.45
C LYS A 113 -3.00 10.76 9.71
N ASN A 114 -4.27 10.64 10.14
CA ASN A 114 -5.32 11.55 9.70
C ASN A 114 -5.18 12.88 10.46
N SER A 115 -4.26 13.74 10.01
CA SER A 115 -3.95 15.03 10.63
C SER A 115 -3.61 16.09 9.58
N LEU A 116 -3.76 17.36 9.96
CA LEU A 116 -3.41 18.50 9.09
C LEU A 116 -1.93 18.44 8.66
N LYS A 117 -1.04 18.07 9.58
CA LYS A 117 0.39 17.92 9.33
C LYS A 117 0.68 16.92 8.20
N SER A 118 0.00 15.78 8.18
CA SER A 118 0.15 14.79 7.11
C SER A 118 -0.28 15.38 5.76
N SER A 119 -1.39 16.12 5.72
CA SER A 119 -1.84 16.78 4.48
C SER A 119 -0.82 17.83 4.01
N GLU A 120 -0.30 18.67 4.90
CA GLU A 120 0.74 19.66 4.60
C GLU A 120 2.02 19.00 4.04
N GLU A 121 2.45 17.89 4.65
CA GLU A 121 3.60 17.10 4.20
C GLU A 121 3.36 16.48 2.81
N ILE A 122 2.16 15.97 2.51
CA ILE A 122 1.77 15.50 1.17
C ILE A 122 1.82 16.64 0.14
N PHE A 123 1.35 17.84 0.48
CA PHE A 123 1.45 19.01 -0.40
C PHE A 123 2.91 19.42 -0.64
N GLU A 124 3.78 19.31 0.37
CA GLU A 124 5.21 19.52 0.20
C GLU A 124 5.82 18.52 -0.78
N ILE A 125 5.47 17.24 -0.69
CA ILE A 125 5.91 16.18 -1.62
C ILE A 125 5.50 16.52 -3.05
N GLN A 126 4.23 16.88 -3.29
CA GLN A 126 3.75 17.29 -4.61
C GLN A 126 4.58 18.44 -5.19
N LYS A 127 4.86 19.47 -4.38
CA LYS A 127 5.65 20.64 -4.80
C LYS A 127 7.09 20.26 -5.15
N ARG A 128 7.75 19.46 -4.32
CA ARG A 128 9.12 18.97 -4.56
C ARG A 128 9.20 18.09 -5.80
N TYR A 129 8.24 17.19 -5.99
CA TYR A 129 8.18 16.33 -7.16
C TYR A 129 7.97 17.14 -8.45
N LYS A 130 7.05 18.13 -8.43
CA LYS A 130 6.86 19.06 -9.55
C LYS A 130 8.11 19.85 -9.86
N ALA A 131 8.80 20.37 -8.85
CA ALA A 131 10.04 21.12 -9.04
C ALA A 131 11.13 20.26 -9.71
N ALA A 132 11.21 18.98 -9.34
CA ALA A 132 12.22 18.06 -9.88
C ALA A 132 11.88 17.49 -11.27
N THR A 133 10.59 17.36 -11.63
CA THR A 133 10.16 16.60 -12.81
C THR A 133 9.31 17.39 -13.81
N GLY A 134 8.79 18.55 -13.42
CA GLY A 134 7.79 19.31 -14.17
C GLY A 134 6.34 18.81 -13.98
N TYR A 135 6.13 17.60 -13.42
CA TYR A 135 4.81 17.00 -13.26
C TYR A 135 4.26 17.23 -11.86
N LEU A 136 3.00 17.68 -11.75
CA LEU A 136 2.30 17.76 -10.47
C LEU A 136 1.50 16.48 -10.25
N PRO A 137 1.85 15.62 -9.27
CA PRO A 137 1.08 14.42 -8.99
C PRO A 137 -0.35 14.78 -8.57
N ILE A 138 -1.34 13.96 -8.88
CA ILE A 138 -2.70 14.12 -8.37
C ILE A 138 -2.77 13.40 -7.00
N VAL A 139 -3.34 14.07 -6.00
CA VAL A 139 -3.60 13.47 -4.68
C VAL A 139 -5.01 12.93 -4.65
N PHE A 140 -5.13 11.66 -4.30
CA PHE A 140 -6.40 10.99 -4.05
C PHE A 140 -6.48 10.68 -2.55
N GLU A 141 -7.54 11.15 -1.90
CA GLU A 141 -7.79 10.90 -0.49
C GLU A 141 -9.23 10.44 -0.25
N GLY A 142 -9.45 9.79 0.89
CA GLY A 142 -10.74 9.22 1.27
C GLY A 142 -10.95 7.78 0.81
N SER A 143 -12.08 7.21 1.23
CA SER A 143 -12.54 5.90 0.79
C SER A 143 -14.04 5.96 0.55
N SER A 144 -14.54 5.09 -0.33
CA SER A 144 -15.96 4.98 -0.60
C SER A 144 -16.37 3.50 -0.62
N PRO A 145 -17.66 3.22 -0.37
CA PRO A 145 -18.22 1.92 -0.67
C PRO A 145 -17.95 1.46 -2.11
N GLY A 146 -17.40 0.25 -2.27
CA GLY A 146 -17.31 -0.38 -3.58
C GLY A 146 -18.69 -0.83 -4.10
N ALA A 147 -18.78 -1.08 -5.41
CA ALA A 147 -20.02 -1.51 -6.09
C ALA A 147 -20.70 -2.71 -5.41
N GLY A 148 -19.91 -3.66 -4.89
CA GLY A 148 -20.43 -4.83 -4.16
C GLY A 148 -21.28 -4.51 -2.93
N LYS A 149 -21.08 -3.35 -2.29
CA LYS A 149 -21.91 -2.92 -1.14
C LYS A 149 -23.35 -2.60 -1.56
N PHE A 150 -23.56 -2.21 -2.81
CA PHE A 150 -24.87 -1.79 -3.33
C PHE A 150 -25.64 -2.93 -4.02
N GLY A 151 -25.08 -4.15 -4.03
CA GLY A 151 -25.64 -5.29 -4.76
C GLY A 151 -25.29 -5.28 -6.25
N TYR A 152 -25.63 -6.36 -6.96
CA TYR A 152 -25.36 -6.53 -8.38
C TYR A 152 -26.49 -7.26 -9.10
N LEU A 153 -26.70 -6.94 -10.38
CA LEU A 153 -27.61 -7.69 -11.25
C LEU A 153 -26.90 -8.96 -11.74
N LYS A 154 -27.47 -10.13 -11.43
CA LYS A 154 -26.96 -11.42 -11.91
C LYS A 154 -27.72 -11.84 -13.18
N ILE A 155 -27.08 -11.73 -14.33
CA ILE A 155 -27.63 -12.21 -15.60
C ILE A 155 -27.37 -13.72 -15.68
N ARG A 156 -28.42 -14.52 -15.94
CA ARG A 156 -28.31 -15.95 -16.21
C ARG A 156 -28.77 -16.21 -17.64
N TRP A 157 -27.98 -16.95 -18.39
CA TRP A 157 -28.43 -17.50 -19.67
C TRP A 157 -29.49 -18.56 -19.41
N ARG A 158 -30.58 -18.54 -20.19
CA ARG A 158 -31.54 -19.65 -20.20
C ARG A 158 -30.88 -20.82 -20.91
N SER A 159 -30.70 -21.93 -20.22
CA SER A 159 -30.43 -23.21 -20.87
C SER A 159 -31.60 -23.54 -21.79
N ALA A 160 -31.30 -23.91 -23.03
CA ALA A 160 -32.28 -24.39 -24.00
C ALA A 160 -32.85 -25.75 -23.58
#